data_AF-A0A9E0RS11-F1
#
_entry.id   AF-A0A9E0RS11-F1
#
_cell.length_a   1.000
_cell.length_b   1.000
_cell.length_c   1.000
_cell.angle_alpha   90.00
_cell.angle_beta   90.00
_cell.angle_gamma   90.00
#
_symmetry.space_group_name_H-M   'P 1'
#
loop_
_entity.id
_entity.type
_entity.pdbx_description
1 polymer ?
#
loop_
_entity_poly.entity_id
_entity_poly.type
_entity_poly.pdbx_seq_one_letter_code
_entity_poly.pdbx_strand_id
1 'polypeptide(L)'
;SYNSGTTDLFEPGGYLTDYWTDESIKVIKANRNRPFFLYLAHWGIHTPLQATRADYEAVGDIQPHRLRVYAAMTRALDRSVGRVMAALEEEGLADDTIVVFTSDNGGAGYVGLADVNAPYRGWKITYFEGGIRVPLFVKWPGRVAAGQTIDTPVAHIDVMPTLLAAAEQALPQDREIDGENLLPLITEGALAEAEWPRQTLFWSSGHNRIVRHGDWKLQIAARPETQWLFNLAEDPTEQVNLAESRPDKVSELMALLDIHATESRPTLYEPELEAPVTIDKHLALPFEEGDEWVSVPN
;
A
#
# COMPACT_ATOMS: atom_id res chain seq x y z
N SER A 1 -22.47 -11.55 5.88
CA SER A 1 -21.41 -11.01 5.00
C SER A 1 -22.02 -10.81 3.61
N TYR A 2 -21.38 -10.10 2.68
CA TYR A 2 -21.92 -9.96 1.29
C TYR A 2 -22.17 -11.33 0.62
N ASN A 3 -21.56 -12.39 1.15
CA ASN A 3 -21.67 -13.77 0.68
C ASN A 3 -22.82 -14.58 1.30
N SER A 4 -23.54 -14.07 2.31
CA SER A 4 -24.58 -14.82 3.05
C SER A 4 -25.98 -14.20 3.02
N GLY A 5 -26.21 -13.15 2.22
CA GLY A 5 -27.49 -12.43 2.22
C GLY A 5 -27.77 -11.73 3.55
N THR A 6 -29.02 -11.28 3.75
CA THR A 6 -29.42 -10.52 4.96
C THR A 6 -29.85 -11.38 6.14
N THR A 7 -29.95 -12.70 5.96
CA THR A 7 -30.52 -13.61 6.98
C THR A 7 -29.51 -14.05 8.02
N ASP A 8 -28.21 -14.07 7.66
CA ASP A 8 -27.10 -14.43 8.56
C ASP A 8 -25.98 -13.39 8.43
N LEU A 9 -26.26 -12.16 8.86
CA LEU A 9 -25.24 -11.12 8.93
C LEU A 9 -24.28 -11.44 10.08
N PHE A 10 -22.99 -11.27 9.81
CA PHE A 10 -21.95 -11.47 10.81
C PHE A 10 -21.99 -10.31 11.79
N GLU A 11 -22.20 -10.61 13.07
CA GLU A 11 -22.18 -9.64 14.16
C GLU A 11 -20.95 -9.92 15.03
N PRO A 12 -19.86 -9.14 14.90
CA PRO A 12 -18.69 -9.32 15.75
C PRO A 12 -19.06 -8.99 17.20
N GLY A 13 -18.45 -9.71 18.15
CA GLY A 13 -18.68 -9.48 19.60
C GLY A 13 -18.15 -8.14 20.14
N GLY A 14 -17.69 -7.23 19.26
CA GLY A 14 -17.09 -5.96 19.61
C GLY A 14 -16.64 -5.18 18.38
N TYR A 15 -15.77 -4.18 18.61
CA TYR A 15 -15.18 -3.40 17.53
C TYR A 15 -14.35 -4.28 16.60
N LEU A 16 -14.53 -4.12 15.29
CA LEU A 16 -14.03 -5.09 14.29
C LEU A 16 -12.51 -5.25 14.31
N THR A 17 -11.77 -4.16 14.55
CA THR A 17 -10.31 -4.20 14.74
C THR A 17 -9.92 -5.09 15.93
N ASP A 18 -10.61 -4.95 17.06
CA ASP A 18 -10.34 -5.75 18.25
C ASP A 18 -10.73 -7.21 18.03
N TYR A 19 -11.88 -7.48 17.38
CA TYR A 19 -12.30 -8.83 17.04
C TYR A 19 -11.26 -9.58 16.20
N TRP A 20 -10.76 -8.97 15.11
CA TRP A 20 -9.72 -9.61 14.30
C TRP A 20 -8.38 -9.76 15.02
N THR A 21 -8.05 -8.84 15.94
CA THR A 21 -6.89 -8.99 16.82
C THR A 21 -7.04 -10.25 17.69
N ASP A 22 -8.21 -10.42 18.32
CA ASP A 22 -8.50 -11.54 19.21
C ASP A 22 -8.43 -12.88 18.47
N GLU A 23 -9.04 -12.96 17.28
CA GLU A 23 -8.97 -14.17 16.44
C GLU A 23 -7.55 -14.46 15.97
N SER A 24 -6.77 -13.44 15.63
CA SER A 24 -5.36 -13.58 15.23
C SER A 24 -4.50 -14.13 16.36
N ILE A 25 -4.69 -13.64 17.59
CA ILE A 25 -3.99 -14.15 18.77
C ILE A 25 -4.37 -15.61 19.02
N LYS A 26 -5.63 -16.01 18.84
CA LYS A 26 -6.02 -17.43 18.94
C LYS A 26 -5.29 -18.29 17.91
N VAL A 27 -5.14 -17.81 16.67
CA VAL A 27 -4.35 -18.51 15.64
C VAL A 27 -2.90 -18.65 16.07
N ILE A 28 -2.25 -17.59 16.55
CA ILE A 28 -0.85 -17.64 17.02
C ILE A 28 -0.70 -18.71 18.12
N LYS A 29 -1.54 -18.65 19.16
CA LYS A 29 -1.51 -19.58 20.29
C LYS A 29 -1.77 -21.03 19.88
N ALA A 30 -2.73 -21.26 18.99
CA ALA A 30 -3.05 -22.59 18.48
C ALA A 30 -1.92 -23.19 17.62
N ASN A 31 -1.05 -22.35 17.05
CA ASN A 31 0.01 -22.77 16.15
C ASN A 31 1.42 -22.68 16.77
N ARG A 32 1.58 -22.36 18.06
CA ARG A 32 2.89 -22.13 18.70
C ARG A 32 3.95 -23.24 18.54
N ASN A 33 3.55 -24.46 18.17
CA ASN A 33 4.45 -25.60 17.99
C ASN A 33 4.63 -26.00 16.51
N ARG A 34 4.23 -25.15 15.56
CA ARG A 34 4.43 -25.38 14.13
C ARG A 34 4.55 -24.05 13.36
N PRO A 35 5.26 -24.02 12.22
CA PRO A 35 5.23 -22.85 11.35
C PRO A 35 3.80 -22.50 10.91
N PHE A 36 3.51 -21.21 10.79
CA PHE A 36 2.22 -20.72 10.33
C PHE A 36 2.38 -19.48 9.46
N PHE A 37 1.36 -19.23 8.63
CA PHE A 37 1.17 -18.00 7.90
C PHE A 37 -0.15 -17.37 8.37
N LEU A 38 -0.12 -16.08 8.68
CA LEU A 38 -1.28 -15.31 9.10
C LEU A 38 -1.37 -14.03 8.26
N TYR A 39 -2.45 -13.90 7.50
CA TYR A 39 -2.80 -12.66 6.82
C TYR A 39 -3.88 -11.92 7.60
N LEU A 40 -3.47 -10.89 8.35
CA LEU A 40 -4.37 -10.04 9.14
C LEU A 40 -4.74 -8.78 8.35
N ALA A 41 -5.81 -8.88 7.57
CA ALA A 41 -6.31 -7.79 6.73
C ALA A 41 -7.30 -6.91 7.49
N HIS A 42 -6.79 -5.93 8.25
CA HIS A 42 -7.66 -4.98 8.93
C HIS A 42 -8.46 -4.12 7.92
N TRP A 43 -9.74 -3.94 8.19
CA TRP A 43 -10.60 -2.93 7.57
C TRP A 43 -10.29 -1.52 8.06
N GLY A 44 -10.00 -1.36 9.36
CA GLY A 44 -9.53 -0.08 9.88
C GLY A 44 -8.21 0.28 9.20
N ILE A 45 -8.04 1.47 8.64
CA ILE A 45 -8.79 2.71 8.91
C ILE A 45 -9.72 3.17 7.77
N HIS A 46 -10.22 2.24 6.95
CA HIS A 46 -11.17 2.51 5.87
C HIS A 46 -12.53 3.02 6.39
N THR A 47 -13.26 3.75 5.55
CA THR A 47 -14.64 4.16 5.83
C THR A 47 -15.58 2.97 6.03
N PRO A 48 -16.70 3.13 6.77
CA PRO A 48 -17.13 4.33 7.48
C PRO A 48 -16.22 4.70 8.67
N LEU A 49 -16.05 6.00 8.92
CA LEU A 49 -15.20 6.46 10.02
C LEU A 49 -15.90 6.22 11.36
N GLN A 50 -15.48 5.18 12.06
CA GLN A 50 -16.07 4.73 13.32
C GLN A 50 -14.95 4.30 14.26
N ALA A 51 -14.91 4.88 15.45
CA ALA A 51 -13.97 4.54 16.50
C ALA A 51 -14.71 4.19 17.79
N THR A 52 -14.07 3.40 18.65
CA THR A 52 -14.57 3.21 20.02
C THR A 52 -14.49 4.53 20.78
N ARG A 53 -15.36 4.69 21.78
CA ARG A 53 -15.31 5.87 22.66
C ARG A 53 -13.96 5.98 23.39
N ALA A 54 -13.42 4.84 23.84
CA ALA A 54 -12.15 4.80 24.55
C ALA A 54 -10.99 5.29 23.67
N ASP A 55 -10.91 4.83 22.41
CA ASP A 55 -9.87 5.29 21.49
C ASP A 55 -10.06 6.77 21.11
N TYR A 56 -11.31 7.22 20.94
CA TYR A 56 -11.63 8.63 20.64
C TYR A 56 -11.29 9.60 21.79
N GLU A 57 -11.49 9.18 23.03
CA GLU A 57 -11.09 9.95 24.22
C GLU A 57 -9.57 9.92 24.42
N ALA A 58 -8.91 8.80 24.13
CA ALA A 58 -7.46 8.63 24.33
C ALA A 58 -6.58 9.50 23.41
N VAL A 59 -7.08 9.88 22.24
CA VAL A 59 -6.33 10.75 21.30
C VAL A 59 -6.42 12.24 21.64
N GLY A 60 -7.03 12.61 22.77
CA GLY A 60 -7.14 14.02 23.20
C GLY A 60 -8.05 14.85 22.30
N ASP A 61 -7.89 16.17 22.30
CA ASP A 61 -8.75 17.10 21.56
C ASP A 61 -8.23 17.45 20.15
N ILE A 62 -7.95 16.43 19.35
CA ILE A 62 -7.59 16.62 17.94
C ILE A 62 -8.76 17.28 17.20
N GLN A 63 -8.46 18.27 16.37
CA GLN A 63 -9.44 18.95 15.52
C GLN A 63 -9.00 18.90 14.04
N PRO A 64 -9.95 18.84 13.09
CA PRO A 64 -11.39 18.74 13.28
C PRO A 64 -11.84 17.36 13.80
N HIS A 65 -13.11 17.24 14.24
CA HIS A 65 -13.71 15.97 14.70
C HIS A 65 -13.37 14.78 13.79
N ARG A 66 -13.40 14.98 12.46
CA ARG A 66 -13.09 13.95 11.48
C ARG A 66 -11.66 13.38 11.63
N LEU A 67 -10.67 14.27 11.83
CA LEU A 67 -9.28 13.86 12.05
C LEU A 67 -9.15 13.11 13.37
N ARG A 68 -9.90 13.52 14.40
CA ARG A 68 -9.92 12.82 15.69
C ARG A 68 -10.47 11.41 15.61
N VAL A 69 -11.54 11.19 14.84
CA VAL A 69 -12.07 9.84 14.59
C VAL A 69 -11.04 9.00 13.83
N TYR A 70 -10.40 9.57 12.80
CA TYR A 70 -9.37 8.87 12.03
C TYR A 70 -8.14 8.50 12.88
N ALA A 71 -7.68 9.42 13.74
CA ALA A 71 -6.61 9.16 14.71
C ALA A 71 -7.00 8.07 15.72
N ALA A 72 -8.25 8.06 16.18
CA ALA A 72 -8.75 7.01 17.08
C ALA A 72 -8.82 5.63 16.40
N MET A 73 -9.19 5.56 15.13
CA MET A 73 -9.13 4.31 14.34
C MET A 73 -7.68 3.85 14.15
N THR A 74 -6.77 4.79 13.88
CA THR A 74 -5.32 4.51 13.76
C THR A 74 -4.76 3.97 15.07
N ARG A 75 -5.16 4.57 16.19
CA ARG A 75 -4.82 4.07 17.53
C ARG A 75 -5.33 2.66 17.77
N ALA A 76 -6.54 2.31 17.35
CA ALA A 76 -7.05 0.95 17.49
C ALA A 76 -6.22 -0.07 16.69
N LEU A 77 -5.78 0.31 15.48
CA LEU A 77 -4.86 -0.49 14.67
C LEU A 77 -3.49 -0.66 15.36
N ASP A 78 -2.93 0.41 15.91
CA ASP A 78 -1.68 0.37 16.68
C ASP A 78 -1.79 -0.56 17.91
N ARG A 79 -2.90 -0.50 18.64
CA ARG A 79 -3.19 -1.47 19.72
C ARG A 79 -3.24 -2.90 19.20
N SER A 80 -3.86 -3.15 18.04
CA SER A 80 -3.87 -4.49 17.43
C SER A 80 -2.46 -5.00 17.21
N VAL A 81 -1.62 -4.21 16.54
CA VAL A 81 -0.22 -4.53 16.27
C VAL A 81 0.51 -4.82 17.58
N GLY A 82 0.40 -3.95 18.58
CA GLY A 82 1.04 -4.15 19.89
C GLY A 82 0.62 -5.45 20.58
N ARG A 83 -0.68 -5.82 20.51
CA ARG A 83 -1.20 -7.06 21.09
C ARG A 83 -0.75 -8.30 20.32
N VAL A 84 -0.66 -8.24 18.99
CA VAL A 84 -0.11 -9.33 18.17
C VAL A 84 1.37 -9.54 18.47
N MET A 85 2.16 -8.47 18.53
CA MET A 85 3.58 -8.53 18.88
C MET A 85 3.79 -9.10 20.29
N ALA A 86 3.01 -8.65 21.28
CA ALA A 86 3.05 -9.19 22.64
C ALA A 86 2.71 -10.69 22.68
N ALA A 87 1.71 -11.14 21.91
CA ALA A 87 1.36 -12.56 21.85
C ALA A 87 2.48 -13.41 21.23
N LEU A 88 3.20 -12.90 20.22
CA LEU A 88 4.38 -13.58 19.66
C LEU A 88 5.51 -13.67 20.71
N GLU A 89 5.73 -12.63 21.50
CA GLU A 89 6.72 -12.63 22.58
C GLU A 89 6.33 -13.60 23.71
N GLU A 90 5.08 -13.56 24.18
CA GLU A 90 4.54 -14.42 25.23
C GLU A 90 4.63 -15.92 24.88
N GLU A 91 4.39 -16.27 23.62
CA GLU A 91 4.48 -17.66 23.14
C GLU A 91 5.91 -18.06 22.71
N GLY A 92 6.90 -17.16 22.84
CA GLY A 92 8.31 -17.43 22.50
C GLY A 92 8.58 -17.56 21.00
N LEU A 93 7.75 -16.93 20.16
CA LEU A 93 7.78 -17.02 18.70
C LEU A 93 8.44 -15.80 18.04
N ALA A 94 8.60 -14.70 18.77
CA ALA A 94 8.99 -13.41 18.21
C ALA A 94 10.30 -13.44 17.42
N ASP A 95 11.32 -14.16 17.89
CA ASP A 95 12.64 -14.19 17.24
C ASP A 95 12.61 -14.90 15.87
N ASP A 96 11.72 -15.86 15.69
CA ASP A 96 11.57 -16.67 14.46
C ASP A 96 10.29 -16.34 13.69
N THR A 97 9.74 -15.14 13.88
CA THR A 97 8.59 -14.66 13.11
C THR A 97 8.98 -13.45 12.28
N ILE A 98 8.75 -13.53 10.97
CA ILE A 98 8.75 -12.37 10.09
C ILE A 98 7.39 -11.66 10.18
N VAL A 99 7.39 -10.41 10.62
CA VAL A 99 6.22 -9.54 10.64
C VAL A 99 6.37 -8.48 9.57
N VAL A 100 5.44 -8.45 8.61
CA VAL A 100 5.35 -7.42 7.58
C VAL A 100 4.11 -6.57 7.86
N PHE A 101 4.29 -5.27 8.04
CA PHE A 101 3.21 -4.30 8.17
C PHE A 101 3.22 -3.37 6.95
N THR A 102 2.07 -3.22 6.30
CA THR A 102 1.91 -2.34 5.14
C THR A 102 0.45 -1.88 4.98
N SER A 103 0.19 -0.98 4.03
CA SER A 103 -1.14 -0.56 3.58
C SER A 103 -1.45 -1.15 2.21
N ASP A 104 -2.71 -1.39 1.88
CA ASP A 104 -3.13 -1.89 0.55
C ASP A 104 -3.05 -0.81 -0.55
N ASN A 105 -3.15 0.46 -0.16
CA ASN A 105 -2.97 1.65 -0.99
C ASN A 105 -2.71 2.89 -0.12
N GLY A 106 -2.45 4.01 -0.76
CA GLY A 106 -2.38 5.31 -0.09
C GLY A 106 -3.73 5.81 0.43
N GLY A 107 -3.69 6.82 1.29
CA GLY A 107 -4.85 7.40 1.95
C GLY A 107 -5.88 7.97 0.98
N ALA A 108 -7.15 7.85 1.32
CA ALA A 108 -8.24 8.20 0.43
C ALA A 108 -8.70 9.66 0.56
N GLY A 109 -8.74 10.39 -0.56
CA GLY A 109 -9.22 11.77 -0.63
C GLY A 109 -10.69 11.92 -0.24
N TYR A 110 -11.50 10.86 -0.38
CA TYR A 110 -12.90 10.89 0.08
C TYR A 110 -13.05 10.93 1.62
N VAL A 111 -11.98 10.64 2.36
CA VAL A 111 -11.95 10.86 3.81
C VAL A 111 -11.99 12.36 4.12
N GLY A 112 -11.59 13.25 3.20
CA GLY A 112 -11.67 14.70 3.39
C GLY A 112 -10.76 15.20 4.51
N LEU A 113 -9.55 14.67 4.56
CA LEU A 113 -8.45 15.09 5.43
C LEU A 113 -7.25 15.37 4.51
N ALA A 114 -6.68 16.57 4.58
CA ALA A 114 -5.66 17.01 3.62
C ALA A 114 -4.33 16.25 3.75
N ASP A 115 -3.89 16.00 4.99
CA ASP A 115 -2.52 15.57 5.25
C ASP A 115 -2.34 14.05 5.39
N VAL A 116 -3.34 13.24 4.99
CA VAL A 116 -3.27 11.77 5.18
C VAL A 116 -2.16 11.09 4.38
N ASN A 117 -1.73 11.72 3.28
CA ASN A 117 -0.63 11.25 2.44
C ASN A 117 0.59 12.16 2.49
N ALA A 118 0.60 13.17 3.36
CA ALA A 118 1.67 14.17 3.37
C ALA A 118 3.05 13.51 3.52
N PRO A 119 4.07 13.95 2.75
CA PRO A 119 4.05 15.08 1.81
C PRO A 119 3.62 14.73 0.38
N TYR A 120 3.19 13.50 0.11
CA TYR A 120 2.97 12.99 -1.24
C TYR A 120 1.65 13.45 -1.84
N ARG A 121 1.69 13.72 -3.14
CA ARG A 121 0.56 14.18 -3.95
C ARG A 121 -0.39 13.03 -4.29
N GLY A 122 -1.69 13.32 -4.42
CA GLY A 122 -2.71 12.34 -4.80
C GLY A 122 -3.20 11.45 -3.67
N TRP A 123 -4.07 10.52 -4.05
CA TRP A 123 -4.90 9.74 -3.14
C TRP A 123 -4.99 8.28 -3.57
N LYS A 124 -5.62 7.44 -2.73
CA LYS A 124 -6.22 6.16 -3.16
C LYS A 124 -6.82 6.30 -4.57
N ILE A 125 -6.71 5.24 -5.38
CA ILE A 125 -7.13 5.13 -6.79
C ILE A 125 -6.43 6.05 -7.80
N THR A 126 -5.58 6.98 -7.36
CA THR A 126 -4.66 7.72 -8.24
C THR A 126 -3.27 7.09 -8.23
N TYR A 127 -2.44 7.42 -9.22
CA TYR A 127 -1.10 6.85 -9.38
C TYR A 127 0.05 7.80 -9.03
N PHE A 128 -0.27 8.93 -8.41
CA PHE A 128 0.71 9.77 -7.71
C PHE A 128 1.22 9.05 -6.45
N GLU A 129 2.37 9.45 -5.91
CA GLU A 129 3.03 8.81 -4.77
C GLU A 129 2.08 8.68 -3.56
N GLY A 130 1.18 9.64 -3.34
CA GLY A 130 0.19 9.56 -2.27
C GLY A 130 -0.88 8.47 -2.47
N GLY A 131 -0.99 7.89 -3.66
CA GLY A 131 -1.87 6.75 -3.96
C GLY A 131 -1.17 5.38 -3.94
N ILE A 132 0.13 5.34 -4.27
CA ILE A 132 0.87 4.08 -4.47
C ILE A 132 2.05 3.86 -3.53
N ARG A 133 2.57 4.91 -2.88
CA ARG A 133 3.63 4.81 -1.88
C ARG A 133 3.00 4.61 -0.50
N VAL A 134 3.31 3.49 0.11
CA VAL A 134 2.73 3.07 1.39
C VAL A 134 3.81 2.80 2.43
N PRO A 135 3.51 2.87 3.74
CA PRO A 135 4.42 2.39 4.77
C PRO A 135 4.71 0.90 4.55
N LEU A 136 5.96 0.49 4.70
CA LEU A 136 6.36 -0.92 4.71
C LEU A 136 7.38 -1.12 5.84
N PHE A 137 6.99 -1.88 6.86
CA PHE A 137 7.88 -2.28 7.95
C PHE A 137 8.06 -3.79 7.93
N VAL A 138 9.30 -4.23 8.09
CA VAL A 138 9.64 -5.65 8.26
C VAL A 138 10.38 -5.82 9.58
N LYS A 139 9.92 -6.75 10.42
CA LYS A 139 10.57 -7.11 11.68
C LYS A 139 10.79 -8.63 11.72
N TRP A 140 12.03 -9.05 11.90
CA TRP A 140 12.40 -10.44 12.13
C TRP A 140 13.67 -10.50 13.00
N PRO A 141 13.55 -10.46 14.34
CA PRO A 141 14.69 -10.24 15.24
C PRO A 141 15.83 -11.25 15.08
N GLY A 142 15.53 -12.51 14.76
CA GLY A 142 16.54 -13.55 14.54
C GLY A 142 17.37 -13.39 13.26
N ARG A 143 16.98 -12.52 12.32
CA ARG A 143 17.61 -12.39 10.99
C ARG A 143 17.87 -10.96 10.53
N VAL A 144 17.00 -10.02 10.88
CA VAL A 144 17.00 -8.63 10.40
C VAL A 144 17.45 -7.70 11.52
N ALA A 145 18.47 -6.88 11.24
CA ALA A 145 18.96 -5.92 12.21
C ALA A 145 17.95 -4.79 12.45
N ALA A 146 17.79 -4.39 13.71
CA ALA A 146 16.86 -3.33 14.08
C ALA A 146 17.35 -1.94 13.61
N GLY A 147 16.40 -1.05 13.32
CA GLY A 147 16.67 0.37 13.07
C GLY A 147 17.25 0.68 11.69
N GLN A 148 17.17 -0.26 10.74
CA GLN A 148 17.56 -0.03 9.36
C GLN A 148 16.47 0.73 8.58
N THR A 149 16.90 1.50 7.59
CA THR A 149 16.04 2.12 6.57
C THR A 149 16.64 1.80 5.22
N ILE A 150 15.78 1.46 4.26
CA ILE A 150 16.16 1.03 2.92
C ILE A 150 15.41 1.95 1.96
N ASP A 151 16.17 2.67 1.14
CA ASP A 151 15.60 3.66 0.21
C ASP A 151 15.32 3.07 -1.19
N THR A 152 15.82 1.85 -1.44
CA THR A 152 15.57 1.09 -2.66
C THR A 152 14.08 0.87 -2.92
N PRO A 153 13.55 1.22 -4.11
CA PRO A 153 12.16 0.97 -4.44
C PRO A 153 11.82 -0.53 -4.50
N VAL A 154 10.86 -0.92 -3.68
CA VAL A 154 10.29 -2.27 -3.59
C VAL A 154 8.78 -2.21 -3.83
N ALA A 155 8.14 -3.37 -4.00
CA ALA A 155 6.72 -3.46 -4.29
C ALA A 155 6.03 -4.60 -3.51
N HIS A 156 4.70 -4.50 -3.35
CA HIS A 156 3.91 -5.52 -2.66
C HIS A 156 4.08 -6.93 -3.24
N ILE A 157 4.35 -7.04 -4.54
CA ILE A 157 4.61 -8.32 -5.23
C ILE A 157 5.84 -9.05 -4.69
N ASP A 158 6.74 -8.35 -3.98
CA ASP A 158 7.96 -8.90 -3.39
C ASP A 158 7.72 -9.68 -2.10
N VAL A 159 6.59 -9.45 -1.43
CA VAL A 159 6.29 -10.10 -0.15
C VAL A 159 6.21 -11.62 -0.32
N MET A 160 5.54 -12.10 -1.38
CA MET A 160 5.38 -13.53 -1.64
C MET A 160 6.72 -14.27 -1.85
N PRO A 161 7.59 -13.88 -2.79
CA PRO A 161 8.90 -14.53 -2.97
C PRO A 161 9.79 -14.41 -1.73
N THR A 162 9.72 -13.29 -1.00
CA THR A 162 10.44 -13.11 0.28
C THR A 162 10.00 -14.12 1.32
N LEU A 163 8.68 -14.32 1.50
CA LEU A 163 8.15 -15.29 2.46
C LEU A 163 8.46 -16.74 2.06
N LEU A 164 8.44 -17.07 0.76
CA LEU A 164 8.86 -18.39 0.29
C LEU A 164 10.34 -18.64 0.58
N ALA A 165 11.20 -17.66 0.29
CA ALA A 165 12.63 -17.75 0.59
C ALA A 165 12.88 -17.91 2.11
N ALA A 166 12.15 -17.16 2.94
CA ALA A 166 12.23 -17.26 4.40
C ALA A 166 11.80 -18.63 4.93
N ALA A 167 10.83 -19.27 4.26
CA ALA A 167 10.37 -20.62 4.54
C ALA A 167 11.20 -21.72 3.85
N GLU A 168 12.34 -21.37 3.23
CA GLU A 168 13.21 -22.26 2.46
C GLU A 168 12.46 -23.04 1.35
N GLN A 169 11.46 -22.39 0.75
CA GLN A 169 10.67 -22.93 -0.36
C GLN A 169 11.09 -22.35 -1.70
N ALA A 170 11.02 -23.17 -2.75
CA ALA A 170 11.23 -22.73 -4.12
C ALA A 170 10.03 -21.93 -4.65
N LEU A 171 10.30 -21.02 -5.58
CA LEU A 171 9.23 -20.37 -6.35
C LEU A 171 8.50 -21.40 -7.22
N PRO A 172 7.18 -21.21 -7.46
CA PRO A 172 6.46 -21.99 -8.46
C PRO A 172 7.14 -21.91 -9.83
N GLN A 173 7.26 -23.04 -10.51
CA GLN A 173 7.89 -23.12 -11.85
C GLN A 173 6.85 -23.13 -12.99
N ASP A 174 5.56 -23.13 -12.66
CA ASP A 174 4.44 -23.24 -13.60
C ASP A 174 3.84 -21.88 -14.00
N ARG A 175 4.41 -20.79 -13.49
CA ARG A 175 3.98 -19.41 -13.77
C ARG A 175 5.14 -18.44 -13.55
N GLU A 176 5.07 -17.29 -14.20
CA GLU A 176 5.99 -16.18 -13.97
C GLU A 176 5.65 -15.49 -12.65
N ILE A 177 6.70 -15.06 -11.93
CA ILE A 177 6.61 -14.33 -10.67
C ILE A 177 7.39 -13.03 -10.85
N ASP A 178 6.70 -11.89 -10.82
CA ASP A 178 7.30 -10.56 -11.02
C ASP A 178 8.00 -9.99 -9.76
N GLY A 179 7.67 -10.58 -8.60
CA GLY A 179 8.22 -10.18 -7.31
C GLY A 179 9.66 -10.64 -7.13
N GLU A 180 10.42 -9.86 -6.39
CA GLU A 180 11.82 -10.13 -6.05
C GLU A 180 11.98 -10.50 -4.57
N ASN A 181 12.99 -11.29 -4.24
CA ASN A 181 13.26 -11.67 -2.85
C ASN A 181 13.93 -10.50 -2.10
N LEU A 182 13.25 -9.96 -1.10
CA LEU A 182 13.76 -8.86 -0.26
C LEU A 182 14.77 -9.30 0.79
N LEU A 183 14.93 -10.61 1.07
CA LEU A 183 15.79 -11.07 2.16
C LEU A 183 17.20 -10.48 2.09
N PRO A 184 17.95 -10.55 0.97
CA PRO A 184 19.28 -9.96 0.88
C PRO A 184 19.25 -8.45 1.21
N LEU A 185 18.26 -7.73 0.65
CA LEU A 185 18.10 -6.30 0.86
C LEU A 185 17.87 -5.97 2.35
N ILE A 186 16.99 -6.70 3.05
CA ILE A 186 16.67 -6.44 4.47
C ILE A 186 17.68 -7.02 5.46
N THR A 187 18.52 -7.99 5.08
CA THR A 187 19.53 -8.55 5.98
C THR A 187 20.91 -7.93 5.79
N GLU A 188 21.26 -7.53 4.57
CA GLU A 188 22.59 -7.01 4.21
C GLU A 188 22.59 -5.48 3.98
N GLY A 189 21.41 -4.87 3.81
CA GLY A 189 21.26 -3.43 3.63
C GLY A 189 22.02 -2.91 2.40
N ALA A 190 22.81 -1.85 2.60
CA ALA A 190 23.54 -1.15 1.54
C ALA A 190 24.41 -2.04 0.64
N LEU A 191 24.88 -3.20 1.12
CA LEU A 191 25.63 -4.14 0.29
C LEU A 191 24.76 -4.75 -0.82
N ALA A 192 23.53 -5.14 -0.48
CA ALA A 192 22.58 -5.74 -1.42
C ALA A 192 21.86 -4.70 -2.29
N GLU A 193 21.82 -3.42 -1.87
CA GLU A 193 21.24 -2.34 -2.70
C GLU A 193 21.95 -2.20 -4.06
N ALA A 194 23.27 -2.37 -4.09
CA ALA A 194 24.06 -2.31 -5.32
C ALA A 194 23.74 -3.46 -6.30
N GLU A 195 23.17 -4.55 -5.80
CA GLU A 195 22.82 -5.76 -6.57
C GLU A 195 21.32 -5.89 -6.81
N TRP A 196 20.51 -4.89 -6.42
CA TRP A 196 19.06 -4.95 -6.55
C TRP A 196 18.64 -5.07 -8.03
N PRO A 197 17.94 -6.15 -8.42
CA PRO A 197 17.73 -6.46 -9.83
C PRO A 197 16.66 -5.58 -10.49
N ARG A 198 15.75 -4.99 -9.71
CA ARG A 198 14.63 -4.25 -10.27
C ARG A 198 14.98 -2.80 -10.54
N GLN A 199 14.88 -2.42 -11.82
CA GLN A 199 14.97 -1.02 -12.26
C GLN A 199 13.61 -0.40 -12.61
N THR A 200 12.61 -1.22 -12.94
CA THR A 200 11.33 -0.76 -13.47
C THR A 200 10.15 -1.32 -12.68
N LEU A 201 9.19 -0.45 -12.37
CA LEU A 201 7.90 -0.80 -11.80
C LEU A 201 6.78 -0.27 -12.70
N PHE A 202 5.69 -1.01 -12.77
CA PHE A 202 4.53 -0.67 -13.59
C PHE A 202 3.25 -0.67 -12.76
N TRP A 203 2.33 0.23 -13.11
CA TRP A 203 0.95 0.20 -12.65
C TRP A 203 0.01 0.41 -13.84
N SER A 204 -1.16 -0.22 -13.78
CA SER A 204 -2.17 -0.11 -14.83
C SER A 204 -3.57 -0.26 -14.23
N SER A 205 -4.51 0.58 -14.68
CA SER A 205 -5.95 0.33 -14.52
C SER A 205 -6.71 0.92 -15.71
N GLY A 206 -7.40 0.04 -16.43
CA GLY A 206 -8.10 0.35 -17.67
C GLY A 206 -7.21 1.09 -18.66
N HIS A 207 -7.49 2.37 -18.88
CA HIS A 207 -6.74 3.19 -19.84
C HIS A 207 -5.54 3.93 -19.24
N ASN A 208 -5.38 3.92 -17.92
CA ASN A 208 -4.25 4.54 -17.24
C ASN A 208 -3.05 3.59 -17.21
N ARG A 209 -1.88 4.09 -17.65
CA ARG A 209 -0.62 3.33 -17.69
C ARG A 209 0.51 4.12 -17.05
N ILE A 210 1.26 3.48 -16.15
CA ILE A 210 2.27 4.15 -15.34
C ILE A 210 3.52 3.29 -15.31
N VAL A 211 4.67 3.95 -15.46
CA VAL A 211 5.98 3.34 -15.32
C VAL A 211 6.84 4.21 -14.43
N ARG A 212 7.59 3.57 -13.52
CA ARG A 212 8.75 4.14 -12.86
C ARG A 212 9.98 3.38 -13.31
N HIS A 213 10.94 4.05 -13.94
CA HIS A 213 12.23 3.49 -14.31
C HIS A 213 13.35 4.32 -13.65
N GLY A 214 14.01 3.73 -12.66
CA GLY A 214 14.88 4.46 -11.75
C GLY A 214 14.15 5.60 -11.05
N ASP A 215 14.65 6.83 -11.23
CA ASP A 215 14.06 8.03 -10.66
C ASP A 215 12.95 8.64 -11.52
N TRP A 216 12.81 8.22 -12.77
CA TRP A 216 11.80 8.79 -13.67
C TRP A 216 10.48 8.06 -13.57
N LYS A 217 9.40 8.82 -13.42
CA LYS A 217 8.02 8.30 -13.39
C LYS A 217 7.18 8.98 -14.46
N LEU A 218 6.58 8.18 -15.33
CA LEU A 218 5.64 8.62 -16.36
C LEU A 218 4.26 8.04 -16.07
N GLN A 219 3.24 8.89 -16.12
CA GLN A 219 1.83 8.51 -16.07
C GLN A 219 1.13 8.96 -17.34
N ILE A 220 0.38 8.06 -17.97
CA ILE A 220 -0.45 8.31 -19.15
C ILE A 220 -1.90 8.08 -18.77
N ALA A 221 -2.73 9.11 -18.88
CA ALA A 221 -4.18 9.01 -18.74
C ALA A 221 -4.85 9.36 -20.07
N ALA A 222 -5.92 8.64 -20.43
CA ALA A 222 -6.69 8.93 -21.64
C ALA A 222 -7.82 9.94 -21.38
N ARG A 223 -8.18 10.18 -20.11
CA ARG A 223 -9.34 10.98 -19.72
C ARG A 223 -9.05 11.78 -18.43
N PRO A 224 -8.76 13.10 -18.54
CA PRO A 224 -8.43 13.79 -19.78
C PRO A 224 -7.12 13.24 -20.37
N GLU A 225 -6.91 13.37 -21.67
CA GLU A 225 -5.66 12.96 -22.30
C GLU A 225 -4.51 13.81 -21.71
N THR A 226 -3.71 13.19 -20.85
CA THR A 226 -2.69 13.88 -20.06
C THR A 226 -1.49 12.98 -19.86
N GLN A 227 -0.32 13.60 -19.88
CA GLN A 227 0.95 12.97 -19.56
C GLN A 227 1.57 13.70 -18.38
N TRP A 228 1.91 12.98 -17.33
CA TRP A 228 2.69 13.50 -16.23
C TRP A 228 4.04 12.81 -16.17
N LEU A 229 5.11 13.59 -16.22
CA LEU A 229 6.48 13.09 -16.11
C LEU A 229 7.17 13.78 -14.93
N PHE A 230 7.76 12.99 -14.03
CA PHE A 230 8.48 13.49 -12.86
C PHE A 230 9.84 12.81 -12.73
N ASN A 231 10.81 13.53 -12.15
CA ASN A 231 12.05 12.96 -11.63
C ASN A 231 11.93 12.91 -10.11
N LEU A 232 11.69 11.73 -9.55
CA LEU A 232 11.41 11.52 -8.12
C LEU A 232 12.63 11.73 -7.22
N ALA A 233 13.85 11.73 -7.76
CA ALA A 233 15.04 12.10 -6.99
C ALA A 233 15.11 13.61 -6.72
N GLU A 234 14.57 14.43 -7.63
CA GLU A 234 14.55 15.89 -7.53
C GLU A 234 13.21 16.42 -6.97
N ASP A 235 12.11 15.75 -7.32
CA ASP A 235 10.74 16.09 -6.94
C ASP A 235 9.96 14.83 -6.51
N PRO A 236 10.20 14.33 -5.29
CA PRO A 236 9.50 13.15 -4.76
C PRO A 236 8.01 13.41 -4.48
N THR A 237 7.55 14.66 -4.66
CA THR A 237 6.19 15.11 -4.41
C THR A 237 5.39 15.40 -5.68
N GLU A 238 6.00 15.22 -6.86
CA GLU A 238 5.34 15.30 -8.17
C GLU A 238 4.63 16.64 -8.43
N GLN A 239 5.31 17.73 -8.09
CA GLN A 239 4.82 19.11 -8.22
C GLN A 239 5.12 19.72 -9.60
N VAL A 240 6.21 19.32 -10.26
CA VAL A 240 6.65 19.90 -11.53
C VAL A 240 6.54 18.87 -12.65
N ASN A 241 5.51 19.00 -13.48
CA ASN A 241 5.34 18.14 -14.65
C ASN A 241 6.38 18.50 -15.73
N LEU A 242 7.25 17.54 -16.08
CA LEU A 242 8.34 17.71 -17.03
C LEU A 242 8.00 17.24 -18.45
N ALA A 243 6.79 16.71 -18.71
CA ALA A 243 6.45 16.02 -19.95
C ALA A 243 6.72 16.87 -21.22
N GLU A 244 6.38 18.16 -21.19
CA GLU A 244 6.64 19.08 -22.31
C GLU A 244 8.13 19.40 -22.49
N SER A 245 8.86 19.51 -21.38
CA SER A 245 10.27 19.92 -21.37
C SER A 245 11.24 18.78 -21.64
N ARG A 246 10.82 17.52 -21.45
CA ARG A 246 11.63 16.30 -21.56
C ARG A 246 10.98 15.24 -22.46
N PRO A 247 10.73 15.56 -23.75
CA PRO A 247 10.14 14.61 -24.69
C PRO A 247 11.03 13.39 -24.94
N ASP A 248 12.35 13.52 -24.73
CA ASP A 248 13.30 12.41 -24.75
C ASP A 248 12.94 11.34 -23.71
N LYS A 249 12.64 11.78 -22.47
CA LYS A 249 12.28 10.88 -21.37
C LYS A 249 10.87 10.33 -21.50
N VAL A 250 9.92 11.12 -21.99
CA VAL A 250 8.59 10.61 -22.34
C VAL A 250 8.73 9.46 -23.35
N SER A 251 9.50 9.65 -24.42
CA SER A 251 9.67 8.63 -25.46
C SER A 251 10.33 7.35 -24.93
N GLU A 252 11.35 7.49 -24.10
CA GLU A 252 12.04 6.37 -23.44
C GLU A 252 11.08 5.54 -22.57
N LEU A 253 10.31 6.19 -21.70
CA LEU A 253 9.38 5.52 -20.79
C LEU A 253 8.14 4.97 -21.50
N MET A 254 7.67 5.64 -22.55
CA MET A 254 6.61 5.13 -23.43
C MET A 254 7.01 3.81 -24.08
N ALA A 255 8.27 3.68 -24.53
CA ALA A 255 8.75 2.42 -25.10
C ALA A 255 8.70 1.27 -24.08
N LEU A 256 9.01 1.53 -22.81
CA LEU A 256 8.88 0.54 -21.74
C LEU A 256 7.40 0.16 -21.50
N LEU A 257 6.50 1.14 -21.48
CA LEU A 257 5.05 0.90 -21.34
C LEU A 257 4.49 0.06 -22.49
N ASP A 258 4.95 0.31 -23.71
CA ASP A 258 4.47 -0.42 -24.89
C ASP A 258 4.98 -1.86 -24.88
N ILE A 259 6.22 -2.12 -24.46
CA ILE A 259 6.73 -3.48 -24.23
C ILE A 259 5.88 -4.19 -23.17
N HIS A 260 5.69 -3.57 -22.01
CA HIS A 260 4.89 -4.15 -20.92
C HIS A 260 3.44 -4.46 -21.35
N ALA A 261 2.84 -3.60 -22.19
CA ALA A 261 1.51 -3.83 -22.74
C ALA A 261 1.43 -5.07 -23.65
N THR A 262 2.51 -5.43 -24.36
CA THR A 262 2.54 -6.65 -25.20
C THR A 262 2.60 -7.94 -24.38
N GLU A 263 3.11 -7.87 -23.16
CA GLU A 263 3.23 -9.01 -22.22
C GLU A 263 2.02 -9.11 -21.28
N SER A 264 1.24 -8.02 -21.18
CA SER A 264 0.07 -7.93 -20.31
C SER A 264 -1.09 -8.80 -20.78
N ARG A 265 -1.83 -9.33 -19.80
CA ARG A 265 -3.08 -10.06 -20.07
C ARG A 265 -4.26 -9.10 -20.20
N PRO A 266 -5.25 -9.40 -21.06
CA PRO A 266 -6.47 -8.61 -21.12
C PRO A 266 -7.23 -8.67 -19.79
N THR A 267 -7.99 -7.61 -19.49
CA THR A 267 -8.87 -7.58 -18.31
C THR A 267 -9.91 -8.69 -18.43
N LEU A 268 -10.21 -9.36 -17.31
CA LEU A 268 -11.21 -10.43 -17.27
C LEU A 268 -12.65 -9.87 -17.31
N TYR A 269 -12.82 -8.62 -16.86
CA TYR A 269 -14.11 -7.94 -16.73
C TYR A 269 -13.95 -6.46 -17.13
N GLU A 270 -15.07 -5.85 -17.51
CA GLU A 270 -15.15 -4.41 -17.68
C GLU A 270 -15.20 -3.70 -16.32
N PRO A 271 -14.70 -2.45 -16.22
CA PRO A 271 -14.84 -1.67 -14.99
C PRO A 271 -16.33 -1.42 -14.68
N GLU A 272 -16.70 -1.52 -13.40
CA GLU A 272 -18.07 -1.24 -12.94
C GLU A 272 -18.33 0.26 -12.80
N LEU A 273 -17.27 1.03 -12.56
CA LEU A 273 -17.30 2.47 -12.38
C LEU A 273 -16.18 3.14 -13.16
N GLU A 274 -16.49 4.31 -13.72
CA GLU A 274 -15.49 5.26 -14.18
C GLU A 274 -15.83 6.62 -13.57
N ALA A 275 -14.90 7.17 -12.77
CA ALA A 275 -15.14 8.40 -12.03
C ALA A 275 -13.94 9.35 -12.11
N PRO A 276 -14.17 10.67 -12.19
CA PRO A 276 -13.11 11.65 -12.05
C PRO A 276 -12.67 11.74 -10.58
N VAL A 277 -11.37 11.78 -10.36
CA VAL A 277 -10.75 11.99 -9.05
C VAL A 277 -9.81 13.20 -9.14
N THR A 278 -10.04 14.18 -8.28
CA THR A 278 -9.15 15.34 -8.14
C THR A 278 -7.81 14.89 -7.56
N ILE A 279 -6.71 15.41 -8.11
CA ILE A 279 -5.36 15.01 -7.71
C ILE A 279 -4.93 15.75 -6.44
N ASP A 280 -5.19 17.06 -6.38
CA ASP A 280 -4.67 17.94 -5.33
C ASP A 280 -5.68 18.28 -4.23
N LYS A 281 -6.95 17.88 -4.41
CA LYS A 281 -8.04 18.17 -3.48
C LYS A 281 -8.72 16.91 -2.99
N HIS A 282 -9.04 16.89 -1.71
CA HIS A 282 -9.87 15.87 -1.09
C HIS A 282 -11.36 16.17 -1.32
N LEU A 283 -12.27 15.19 -1.24
CA LEU A 283 -13.69 15.38 -1.61
C LEU A 283 -14.49 16.37 -0.75
N ALA A 284 -13.98 16.78 0.42
CA ALA A 284 -14.62 17.83 1.20
C ALA A 284 -14.31 19.27 0.72
N LEU A 285 -13.44 19.44 -0.30
CA LEU A 285 -13.24 20.72 -0.99
C LEU A 285 -14.03 20.73 -2.31
N PRO A 286 -14.57 21.88 -2.72
CA PRO A 286 -15.22 21.99 -4.02
C PRO A 286 -14.20 21.90 -5.16
N PHE A 287 -14.65 21.35 -6.29
CA PHE A 287 -13.93 21.45 -7.55
C PHE A 287 -13.97 22.88 -8.07
N GLU A 288 -12.85 23.38 -8.57
CA GLU A 288 -12.67 24.69 -9.18
C GLU A 288 -12.12 24.52 -10.61
N GLU A 289 -12.46 25.46 -11.50
CA GLU A 289 -11.92 25.46 -12.85
C GLU A 289 -10.39 25.56 -12.82
N GLY A 290 -9.71 24.63 -13.48
CA GLY A 290 -8.25 24.51 -13.47
C GLY A 290 -7.71 23.45 -12.52
N ASP A 291 -8.54 22.84 -11.68
CA ASP A 291 -8.12 21.70 -10.86
C ASP A 291 -7.68 20.51 -11.73
N GLU A 292 -6.53 19.92 -11.39
CA GLU A 292 -6.08 18.68 -12.01
C GLU A 292 -6.89 17.48 -11.49
N TRP A 293 -7.29 16.62 -12.43
CA TRP A 293 -8.05 15.40 -12.14
C TRP A 293 -7.71 14.29 -13.14
N VAL A 294 -8.00 13.06 -12.75
CA VAL A 294 -7.83 11.87 -13.58
C VAL A 294 -9.07 11.00 -13.51
N SER A 295 -9.51 10.46 -14.66
CA SER A 295 -10.56 9.45 -14.71
C SER A 295 -9.98 8.09 -14.32
N VAL A 296 -10.59 7.43 -13.34
CA VAL A 296 -10.12 6.14 -12.85
C VAL A 296 -11.20 5.08 -13.08
N PRO A 297 -10.90 4.02 -13.86
CA PRO A 297 -11.76 2.87 -13.99
C PRO A 297 -11.57 1.95 -12.77
N ASN A 298 -12.67 1.47 -12.19
CA ASN A 298 -12.69 0.54 -11.07
C ASN A 298 -13.77 -0.53 -11.24
#